data_AF-A0A838ID15-F1
#
_entry.id   AF-A0A838ID15-F1
#
_cell.length_a   1.000
_cell.length_b   1.000
_cell.length_c   1.000
_cell.angle_alpha   90.00
_cell.angle_beta   90.00
_cell.angle_gamma   90.00
#
_symmetry.space_group_name_H-M   'P 1'
#
loop_
_entity.id
_entity.type
_entity.pdbx_description
1 polymer ?
#
loop_
_entity_poly.entity_id
_entity_poly.type
_entity_poly.pdbx_seq_one_letter_code
_entity_poly.pdbx_strand_id
1 'polypeptide(L)'
;MISVVAFGLCFSLGACLDPKPDPTQSPDASEQDVFVAATAQDIHLVASQASRARTPVLVGAAGQMLAIVEAPRRGTANIEADGSIGYEAPANYNGYERLRYRVTDARGGEAEAVLHITIYEVAEAGAPMVVLPRIGIEAWEVAVIVNSNDATSVAIGEYYLEKRQIPAKNLIRVALPTDQNVLSPEDFAPIYDQVLAASDDAIQAFALAWLRPYRVGCMSITSAFALGGYADRYCNTSDQGCSETAAVGYFRSQSTRPFDDFALRPTMMLAGTSEEHARDLIDRGVAADHTFPQAEGYMVRTSDEARSVRWPDMLSIANRWSSDSGLKLNYINNADGSGENLITDKSDVMFYFTGLVTVAGIETNTYLPGAVADHLTSFGGDLMGAGQMSILRWLEAGATASYGTVVEPCNYPTKFAELSTFFEHYYRGQSVVEAYWKSVHWPGEGVFVGEPLAKPWGRYHLRFEGNTLIIETTSLKPSGEYEVAAADAVGGPGEPVFKEVVARNVGPSTIVIEAATAPVYTLRLVP
;
A
#
# COMPACT_ATOMS: atom_id res chain seq x y z
N MET A 1 19.18 -30.87 -15.49
CA MET A 1 18.59 -30.50 -16.80
C MET A 1 17.14 -30.88 -16.79
N ILE A 2 16.27 -29.94 -16.42
CA ILE A 2 14.81 -30.05 -16.49
C ILE A 2 14.35 -28.70 -17.01
N SER A 3 13.54 -28.71 -18.08
CA SER A 3 13.07 -27.50 -18.75
C SER A 3 11.75 -27.02 -18.16
N VAL A 4 11.55 -25.71 -18.12
CA VAL A 4 10.26 -25.09 -17.76
C VAL A 4 9.28 -25.24 -18.93
N VAL A 5 8.04 -25.65 -18.64
CA VAL A 5 6.91 -25.59 -19.57
C VAL A 5 5.86 -24.67 -18.96
N ALA A 6 5.56 -23.57 -19.65
CA ALA A 6 4.45 -22.69 -19.26
C ALA A 6 3.11 -23.35 -19.63
N PHE A 7 2.24 -23.58 -18.64
CA PHE A 7 0.89 -24.06 -18.88
C PHE A 7 -0.01 -22.91 -19.37
N GLY A 8 -0.42 -22.98 -20.64
CA GLY A 8 -1.39 -22.04 -21.20
C GLY A 8 -2.82 -22.37 -20.75
N LEU A 9 -3.47 -21.43 -20.05
CA LEU A 9 -4.92 -21.45 -19.83
C LEU A 9 -5.64 -21.00 -21.10
N CYS A 10 -6.36 -21.90 -21.75
CA CYS A 10 -7.12 -21.61 -22.97
C CYS A 10 -8.59 -21.32 -22.62
N PHE A 11 -9.02 -20.06 -22.72
CA PHE A 11 -10.43 -19.69 -22.62
C PHE A 11 -11.20 -20.12 -23.88
N SER A 12 -12.20 -21.00 -23.73
CA SER A 12 -13.10 -21.37 -24.82
C SER A 12 -14.33 -20.45 -24.88
N LEU A 13 -14.31 -19.48 -25.79
CA LEU A 13 -15.54 -18.83 -26.28
C LEU A 13 -15.93 -19.51 -27.59
N GLY A 14 -16.97 -20.34 -27.54
CA GLY A 14 -17.46 -21.08 -28.70
C GLY A 14 -18.50 -20.32 -29.50
N ALA A 15 -18.46 -20.45 -30.82
CA ALA A 15 -19.63 -20.71 -31.67
C ALA A 15 -19.22 -20.84 -33.15
N CYS A 16 -19.45 -21.99 -33.75
CA CYS A 16 -19.73 -22.10 -35.19
C CYS A 16 -20.85 -23.12 -35.39
N LEU A 17 -21.91 -22.68 -36.06
CA LEU A 17 -23.04 -23.53 -36.45
C LEU A 17 -22.67 -24.29 -37.72
N ASP A 18 -22.90 -25.60 -37.71
CA ASP A 18 -22.69 -26.48 -38.86
C ASP A 18 -23.92 -26.47 -39.80
N PRO A 19 -23.70 -26.41 -41.11
CA PRO A 19 -24.47 -27.29 -41.99
C PRO A 19 -23.58 -28.02 -43.01
N LYS A 20 -23.55 -29.36 -42.90
CA LYS A 20 -22.94 -30.31 -43.86
C LYS A 20 -23.30 -29.99 -45.32
N PRO A 21 -22.33 -30.12 -46.26
CA PRO A 21 -22.06 -31.41 -46.95
C PRO A 21 -20.53 -31.74 -46.93
N ASP A 22 -19.95 -32.74 -47.60
CA ASP A 22 -20.44 -33.80 -48.51
C ASP A 22 -19.55 -35.08 -48.36
N PRO A 23 -20.05 -36.33 -48.51
CA PRO A 23 -19.24 -37.53 -48.29
C PRO A 23 -18.29 -37.96 -49.43
N THR A 24 -18.05 -37.15 -50.48
CA THR A 24 -17.24 -37.58 -51.65
C THR A 24 -15.92 -36.82 -51.91
N GLN A 25 -15.36 -36.10 -50.93
CA GLN A 25 -14.00 -35.54 -51.07
C GLN A 25 -12.94 -36.35 -50.29
N SER A 26 -11.83 -36.63 -50.98
CA SER A 26 -10.60 -37.18 -50.38
C SER A 26 -10.00 -36.15 -49.42
N PRO A 27 -9.40 -36.56 -48.28
CA PRO A 27 -8.71 -35.63 -47.41
C PRO A 27 -7.40 -35.19 -48.07
N ASP A 28 -7.42 -34.03 -48.71
CA ASP A 28 -6.18 -33.32 -49.04
C ASP A 28 -5.67 -32.66 -47.75
N ALA A 29 -4.47 -33.03 -47.34
CA ALA A 29 -3.91 -32.67 -46.04
C ALA A 29 -3.14 -31.34 -46.12
N SER A 30 -3.84 -30.24 -46.42
CA SER A 30 -3.28 -28.89 -46.37
C SER A 30 -3.65 -28.17 -45.06
N GLU A 31 -2.68 -28.07 -44.16
CA GLU A 31 -2.51 -26.98 -43.17
C GLU A 31 -3.77 -26.53 -42.39
N GLN A 32 -4.10 -27.27 -41.33
CA GLN A 32 -4.62 -26.61 -40.12
C GLN A 32 -3.45 -26.03 -39.33
N ASP A 33 -3.02 -24.84 -39.74
CA ASP A 33 -1.96 -24.10 -39.08
C ASP A 33 -2.48 -23.56 -37.73
N VAL A 34 -2.25 -24.31 -36.65
CA VAL A 34 -2.58 -23.87 -35.29
C VAL A 34 -1.67 -22.69 -34.93
N PHE A 35 -2.24 -21.49 -34.89
CA PHE A 35 -1.50 -20.28 -34.57
C PHE A 35 -1.08 -20.24 -33.09
N VAL A 36 0.13 -20.75 -32.79
CA VAL A 36 0.85 -20.33 -31.59
C VAL A 36 1.46 -18.97 -31.88
N ALA A 37 0.86 -17.91 -31.34
CA ALA A 37 1.46 -16.58 -31.33
C ALA A 37 2.48 -16.49 -30.20
N ALA A 38 3.53 -15.67 -30.36
CA ALA A 38 4.35 -15.23 -29.24
C ALA A 38 3.46 -14.63 -28.12
N THR A 39 3.63 -15.12 -26.90
CA THR A 39 2.96 -14.61 -25.71
C THR A 39 3.99 -14.05 -24.76
N ALA A 40 3.74 -12.84 -24.28
CA ALA A 40 4.50 -12.21 -23.21
C ALA A 40 3.49 -11.82 -22.10
N GLN A 41 3.90 -11.87 -20.85
CA GLN A 41 3.05 -11.59 -19.69
C GLN A 41 3.84 -10.77 -18.67
N ASP A 42 3.18 -9.84 -17.99
CA ASP A 42 3.83 -9.09 -16.93
C ASP A 42 4.13 -10.02 -15.75
N ILE A 43 5.42 -10.10 -15.38
CA ILE A 43 5.90 -11.06 -14.40
C ILE A 43 6.49 -10.34 -13.21
N HIS A 44 5.93 -10.59 -12.04
CA HIS A 44 6.45 -10.13 -10.76
C HIS A 44 7.42 -11.16 -10.19
N LEU A 45 8.70 -10.81 -10.25
CA LEU A 45 9.78 -11.50 -9.55
C LEU A 45 10.14 -10.81 -8.27
N VAL A 46 10.78 -11.60 -7.44
CA VAL A 46 11.46 -11.16 -6.24
C VAL A 46 12.91 -11.64 -6.31
N ALA A 47 13.84 -10.94 -5.68
CA ALA A 47 15.26 -11.29 -5.59
C ALA A 47 15.83 -10.87 -4.21
N SER A 48 17.05 -11.32 -3.87
CA SER A 48 17.72 -10.92 -2.63
C SER A 48 19.17 -10.45 -2.85
N GLN A 49 19.73 -9.75 -1.87
CA GLN A 49 21.12 -9.32 -1.88
C GLN A 49 22.15 -10.47 -1.73
N ALA A 50 21.74 -11.67 -1.29
CA ALA A 50 22.62 -12.84 -1.18
C ALA A 50 22.82 -13.57 -2.52
N SER A 51 21.87 -13.46 -3.45
CA SER A 51 22.01 -13.95 -4.82
C SER A 51 22.94 -13.05 -5.65
N ARG A 52 24.22 -12.98 -5.24
CA ARG A 52 25.34 -12.55 -6.10
C ARG A 52 25.58 -13.52 -7.27
N ALA A 53 24.93 -14.68 -7.25
CA ALA A 53 24.77 -15.54 -8.41
C ALA A 53 23.54 -15.07 -9.20
N ARG A 54 23.77 -14.75 -10.48
CA ARG A 54 22.77 -14.38 -11.49
C ARG A 54 21.49 -15.21 -11.34
N THR A 55 20.38 -14.55 -11.08
CA THR A 55 19.09 -15.23 -10.98
C THR A 55 18.48 -15.35 -12.38
N PRO A 56 18.28 -16.57 -12.93
CA PRO A 56 17.46 -16.76 -14.11
C PRO A 56 16.01 -16.40 -13.76
N VAL A 57 15.44 -15.52 -14.56
CA VAL A 57 14.34 -14.61 -14.21
C VAL A 57 13.12 -14.88 -15.12
N LEU A 58 13.39 -15.25 -16.37
CA LEU A 58 12.39 -15.67 -17.36
C LEU A 58 13.05 -16.74 -18.22
N VAL A 59 12.31 -17.71 -18.76
CA VAL A 59 12.80 -18.64 -19.79
C VAL A 59 11.81 -18.64 -20.95
N GLY A 60 12.29 -18.49 -22.19
CA GLY A 60 11.44 -18.66 -23.38
C GLY A 60 10.98 -20.11 -23.55
N ALA A 61 9.77 -20.35 -24.05
CA ALA A 61 9.36 -21.72 -24.38
C ALA A 61 10.21 -22.29 -25.53
N ALA A 62 10.23 -23.62 -25.70
CA ALA A 62 11.02 -24.26 -26.75
C ALA A 62 10.67 -23.71 -28.14
N GLY A 63 11.66 -23.11 -28.82
CA GLY A 63 11.47 -22.44 -30.11
C GLY A 63 11.11 -20.95 -30.04
N GLN A 64 11.06 -20.36 -28.85
CA GLN A 64 10.97 -18.91 -28.66
C GLN A 64 12.35 -18.29 -28.36
N MET A 65 12.54 -17.05 -28.78
CA MET A 65 13.71 -16.22 -28.49
C MET A 65 13.31 -15.01 -27.66
N LEU A 66 14.14 -14.63 -26.68
CA LEU A 66 13.95 -13.42 -25.89
C LEU A 66 14.82 -12.27 -26.42
N ALA A 67 14.38 -11.03 -26.19
CA ALA A 67 15.20 -9.83 -26.32
C ALA A 67 14.87 -8.84 -25.19
N ILE A 68 15.87 -8.12 -24.67
CA ILE A 68 15.65 -7.01 -23.72
C ILE A 68 15.45 -5.73 -24.53
N VAL A 69 14.29 -5.10 -24.38
CA VAL A 69 13.87 -3.89 -25.12
C VAL A 69 14.15 -2.62 -24.31
N GLU A 70 13.91 -2.68 -23.00
CA GLU A 70 14.19 -1.61 -22.04
C GLU A 70 14.94 -2.25 -20.87
N ALA A 71 16.21 -1.90 -20.68
CA ALA A 71 17.04 -2.44 -19.60
C ALA A 71 16.55 -1.95 -18.21
N PRO A 72 16.86 -2.68 -17.12
CA PRO A 72 16.67 -2.16 -15.77
C PRO A 72 17.44 -0.84 -15.57
N ARG A 73 16.91 0.02 -14.69
CA ARG A 73 17.40 1.38 -14.46
C ARG A 73 18.64 1.43 -13.55
N ARG A 74 18.88 0.41 -12.73
CA ARG A 74 20.05 0.34 -11.81
C ARG A 74 20.86 -0.95 -11.88
N GLY A 75 20.18 -2.09 -11.89
CA GLY A 75 20.85 -3.39 -12.04
C GLY A 75 21.30 -3.63 -13.48
N THR A 76 21.84 -4.81 -13.75
CA THR A 76 22.10 -5.26 -15.12
C THR A 76 21.25 -6.48 -15.44
N ALA A 77 20.73 -6.55 -16.66
CA ALA A 77 20.03 -7.72 -17.16
C ALA A 77 20.64 -8.18 -18.47
N ASN A 78 20.83 -9.49 -18.62
CA ASN A 78 21.41 -10.13 -19.79
C ASN A 78 20.52 -11.30 -20.22
N ILE A 79 20.71 -11.80 -21.45
CA ILE A 79 20.13 -13.08 -21.86
C ILE A 79 21.24 -14.12 -21.78
N GLU A 80 21.00 -15.17 -21.00
CA GLU A 80 21.93 -16.25 -20.71
C GLU A 80 21.84 -17.35 -21.77
N ALA A 81 22.84 -18.25 -21.78
CA ALA A 81 23.00 -19.26 -22.83
C ALA A 81 21.90 -20.34 -22.87
N ASP A 82 21.10 -20.47 -21.82
CA ASP A 82 19.93 -21.34 -21.73
C ASP A 82 18.63 -20.68 -22.25
N GLY A 83 18.73 -19.45 -22.77
CA GLY A 83 17.57 -18.68 -23.22
C GLY A 83 16.80 -18.02 -22.07
N SER A 84 17.40 -17.95 -20.88
CA SER A 84 16.83 -17.19 -19.76
C SER A 84 17.25 -15.73 -19.76
N ILE A 85 16.48 -14.85 -19.13
CA ILE A 85 16.99 -13.54 -18.68
C ILE A 85 17.71 -13.76 -17.36
N GLY A 86 18.92 -13.23 -17.17
CA GLY A 86 19.61 -13.13 -15.89
C GLY A 86 19.58 -11.69 -15.38
N TYR A 87 19.30 -11.46 -14.10
CA TYR A 87 19.36 -10.13 -13.47
C TYR A 87 20.38 -10.09 -12.32
N GLU A 88 21.12 -8.99 -12.23
CA GLU A 88 22.07 -8.69 -11.15
C GLU A 88 21.73 -7.31 -10.54
N ALA A 89 21.39 -7.32 -9.25
CA ALA A 89 21.08 -6.10 -8.49
C ALA A 89 22.37 -5.36 -8.08
N PRO A 90 22.33 -4.02 -7.94
CA PRO A 90 23.43 -3.30 -7.30
C PRO A 90 23.64 -3.79 -5.87
N ALA A 91 24.88 -3.75 -5.39
CA ALA A 91 25.21 -4.12 -4.01
C ALA A 91 24.48 -3.21 -3.02
N ASN A 92 23.89 -3.81 -1.98
CA ASN A 92 23.09 -3.16 -0.93
C ASN A 92 21.83 -2.46 -1.45
N TYR A 93 21.34 -2.81 -2.63
CA TYR A 93 20.10 -2.28 -3.20
C TYR A 93 18.87 -3.10 -2.79
N ASN A 94 18.08 -2.56 -1.87
CA ASN A 94 16.69 -2.95 -1.68
C ASN A 94 15.80 -2.02 -2.53
N GLY A 95 14.72 -2.53 -3.09
CA GLY A 95 13.82 -1.77 -3.96
C GLY A 95 13.48 -2.54 -5.23
N TYR A 96 13.02 -1.85 -6.26
CA TYR A 96 12.49 -2.49 -7.45
C TYR A 96 13.11 -1.95 -8.73
N GLU A 97 13.24 -2.87 -9.69
CA GLU A 97 13.54 -2.57 -11.08
C GLU A 97 12.41 -3.05 -11.99
N ARG A 98 12.27 -2.38 -13.14
CA ARG A 98 11.49 -2.89 -14.28
C ARG A 98 12.42 -3.10 -15.44
N LEU A 99 12.16 -4.11 -16.26
CA LEU A 99 12.72 -4.18 -17.62
C LEU A 99 11.62 -4.59 -18.59
N ARG A 100 11.71 -4.14 -19.85
CA ARG A 100 10.80 -4.57 -20.91
C ARG A 100 11.49 -5.64 -21.73
N TYR A 101 10.81 -6.75 -21.95
CA TYR A 101 11.32 -7.83 -22.78
C TYR A 101 10.35 -8.13 -23.93
N ARG A 102 10.91 -8.71 -24.99
CA ARG A 102 10.20 -9.21 -26.16
C ARG A 102 10.38 -10.71 -26.27
N VAL A 103 9.31 -11.41 -26.64
CA VAL A 103 9.31 -12.81 -27.05
C VAL A 103 9.11 -12.85 -28.56
N THR A 104 9.94 -13.61 -29.27
CA THR A 104 9.77 -13.94 -30.68
C THR A 104 9.50 -15.43 -30.81
N ASP A 105 8.46 -15.84 -31.55
CA ASP A 105 8.21 -17.25 -31.85
C ASP A 105 9.01 -17.77 -33.07
N ALA A 106 9.02 -19.08 -33.28
CA ALA A 106 9.77 -19.74 -34.36
C ALA A 106 9.34 -19.33 -35.79
N ARG A 107 8.22 -18.60 -35.94
CA ARG A 107 7.69 -18.09 -37.22
C ARG A 107 7.86 -16.58 -37.35
N GLY A 108 8.47 -15.92 -36.35
CA GLY A 108 8.75 -14.49 -36.35
C GLY A 108 7.63 -13.62 -35.78
N GLY A 109 6.61 -14.20 -35.12
CA GLY A 109 5.64 -13.41 -34.36
C GLY A 109 6.30 -12.82 -33.11
N GLU A 110 6.00 -11.56 -32.77
CA GLU A 110 6.59 -10.84 -31.63
C GLU A 110 5.52 -10.40 -30.61
N ALA A 111 5.86 -10.44 -29.32
CA ALA A 111 5.07 -9.84 -28.23
C ALA A 111 5.99 -9.24 -27.15
N GLU A 112 5.56 -8.17 -26.48
CA GLU A 112 6.32 -7.51 -25.41
C GLU A 112 5.57 -7.50 -24.08
N ALA A 113 6.30 -7.56 -22.97
CA ALA A 113 5.77 -7.40 -21.62
C ALA A 113 6.79 -6.74 -20.66
N VAL A 114 6.33 -6.37 -19.48
CA VAL A 114 7.14 -5.77 -18.42
C VAL A 114 7.45 -6.80 -17.34
N LEU A 115 8.73 -6.96 -17.08
CA LEU A 115 9.25 -7.76 -16.00
C LEU A 115 9.50 -6.85 -14.79
N HIS A 116 8.74 -7.10 -13.74
CA HIS A 116 8.69 -6.40 -12.47
C HIS A 116 9.60 -7.13 -11.48
N ILE A 117 10.67 -6.53 -10.96
CA ILE A 117 11.66 -7.21 -10.11
C ILE A 117 11.77 -6.49 -8.76
N THR A 118 11.34 -7.10 -7.66
CA THR A 118 11.48 -6.55 -6.30
C THR A 118 12.65 -7.21 -5.56
N ILE A 119 13.68 -6.45 -5.23
CA ILE A 119 14.84 -6.89 -4.44
C ILE A 119 14.56 -6.57 -2.97
N TYR A 120 14.51 -7.61 -2.12
CA TYR A 120 14.49 -7.44 -0.67
C TYR A 120 15.89 -7.67 -0.08
N GLU A 121 16.04 -7.21 1.16
CA GLU A 121 17.15 -7.61 2.01
C GLU A 121 17.11 -9.12 2.25
N VAL A 122 18.28 -9.72 2.47
CA VAL A 122 18.36 -11.14 2.79
C VAL A 122 17.79 -11.36 4.19
N ALA A 123 16.98 -12.41 4.36
CA ALA A 123 16.71 -12.93 5.70
C ALA A 123 18.03 -13.36 6.40
N GLU A 124 18.00 -13.56 7.72
CA GLU A 124 19.16 -14.10 8.45
C GLU A 124 19.71 -15.35 7.76
N ALA A 125 21.04 -15.52 7.79
CA ALA A 125 21.73 -16.57 7.06
C ALA A 125 21.24 -17.97 7.46
N GLY A 126 20.41 -18.58 6.61
CA GLY A 126 19.81 -19.90 6.81
C GLY A 126 18.28 -19.90 6.94
N ALA A 127 17.62 -18.75 7.08
CA ALA A 127 16.16 -18.64 7.04
C ALA A 127 15.64 -18.60 5.58
N PRO A 128 14.55 -19.32 5.25
CA PRO A 128 13.98 -19.29 3.92
C PRO A 128 13.20 -18.00 3.67
N MET A 129 13.19 -17.55 2.42
CA MET A 129 12.42 -16.39 1.98
C MET A 129 10.97 -16.78 1.67
N VAL A 130 10.00 -16.00 2.12
CA VAL A 130 8.60 -16.15 1.71
C VAL A 130 8.22 -15.01 0.77
N VAL A 131 7.78 -15.34 -0.44
CA VAL A 131 7.25 -14.39 -1.41
C VAL A 131 5.73 -14.41 -1.29
N LEU A 132 5.18 -13.30 -0.82
CA LEU A 132 3.73 -13.07 -0.77
C LEU A 132 3.27 -12.33 -2.03
N PRO A 133 1.97 -12.37 -2.37
CA PRO A 133 1.39 -11.44 -3.33
C PRO A 133 1.69 -9.99 -2.95
N ARG A 134 1.76 -9.10 -3.95
CA ARG A 134 1.83 -7.65 -3.72
C ARG A 134 0.61 -7.21 -2.90
N ILE A 135 0.85 -6.64 -1.73
CA ILE A 135 -0.21 -6.23 -0.79
C ILE A 135 -0.48 -4.73 -0.76
N GLY A 136 0.46 -3.88 -1.18
CA GLY A 136 0.30 -2.44 -1.12
C GLY A 136 1.42 -1.70 -1.83
N ILE A 137 1.60 -0.43 -1.45
CA ILE A 137 2.63 0.48 -1.96
C ILE A 137 3.94 0.20 -1.25
N GLU A 138 5.05 0.18 -1.99
CA GLU A 138 6.40 0.02 -1.45
C GLU A 138 7.22 1.31 -1.55
N ALA A 139 8.29 1.42 -0.76
CA ALA A 139 9.03 2.68 -0.57
C ALA A 139 9.53 3.33 -1.88
N TRP A 140 9.94 2.52 -2.85
CA TRP A 140 10.43 2.99 -4.15
C TRP A 140 9.33 3.56 -5.07
N GLU A 141 8.06 3.41 -4.72
CA GLU A 141 6.87 3.97 -5.40
C GLU A 141 6.37 5.26 -4.74
N VAL A 142 7.04 5.73 -3.68
CA VAL A 142 6.73 7.01 -3.04
C VAL A 142 7.65 8.08 -3.59
N ALA A 143 7.10 9.20 -4.05
CA ALA A 143 7.86 10.43 -4.23
C ALA A 143 7.73 11.31 -2.98
N VAL A 144 8.87 11.84 -2.53
CA VAL A 144 8.97 12.67 -1.33
C VAL A 144 9.14 14.09 -1.80
N ILE A 145 8.22 14.96 -1.42
CA ILE A 145 8.16 16.33 -1.90
C ILE A 145 8.59 17.24 -0.75
N VAL A 146 9.56 18.12 -1.01
CA VAL A 146 10.10 19.08 -0.03
C VAL A 146 9.94 20.52 -0.53
N ASN A 147 9.69 21.44 0.40
CA ASN A 147 9.72 22.87 0.13
C ASN A 147 11.17 23.36 0.13
N SER A 148 11.71 23.79 -1.02
CA SER A 148 13.07 24.33 -1.13
C SER A 148 13.29 25.65 -0.39
N ASN A 149 12.20 26.34 -0.01
CA ASN A 149 12.25 27.57 0.78
C ASN A 149 12.31 27.31 2.30
N ASP A 150 12.23 26.05 2.73
CA ASP A 150 12.26 25.61 4.12
C ASP A 150 13.36 24.56 4.32
N ALA A 151 14.42 24.93 5.02
CA ALA A 151 15.55 24.03 5.30
C ALA A 151 15.14 22.83 6.17
N THR A 152 14.16 22.99 7.07
CA THR A 152 13.64 21.88 7.88
C THR A 152 12.79 20.94 7.02
N SER A 153 12.01 21.47 6.07
CA SER A 153 11.30 20.62 5.09
C SER A 153 12.26 19.73 4.30
N VAL A 154 13.36 20.31 3.82
CA VAL A 154 14.44 19.57 3.13
C VAL A 154 15.04 18.48 4.04
N ALA A 155 15.39 18.83 5.27
CA ALA A 155 16.01 17.89 6.23
C ALA A 155 15.09 16.71 6.60
N ILE A 156 13.79 16.96 6.77
CA ILE A 156 12.77 15.91 7.02
C ILE A 156 12.67 14.98 5.81
N GLY A 157 12.57 15.52 4.60
CA GLY A 157 12.46 14.71 3.38
C GLY A 157 13.70 13.86 3.11
N GLU A 158 14.90 14.42 3.29
CA GLU A 158 16.17 13.69 3.15
C GLU A 158 16.32 12.59 4.21
N TYR A 159 15.91 12.83 5.46
CA TYR A 159 15.87 11.81 6.51
C TYR A 159 14.88 10.68 6.18
N TYR A 160 13.70 11.02 5.66
CA TYR A 160 12.72 10.02 5.25
C TYR A 160 13.23 9.14 4.11
N LEU A 161 13.94 9.74 3.13
CA LEU A 161 14.63 8.99 2.07
C LEU A 161 15.59 7.95 2.62
N GLU A 162 16.46 8.35 3.55
CA GLU A 162 17.43 7.48 4.19
C GLU A 162 16.73 6.32 4.93
N LYS A 163 15.78 6.67 5.81
CA LYS A 163 15.12 5.72 6.73
C LYS A 163 14.24 4.70 6.03
N ARG A 164 13.52 5.10 4.97
CA ARG A 164 12.69 4.20 4.16
C ARG A 164 13.42 3.62 2.95
N GLN A 165 14.71 3.93 2.76
CA GLN A 165 15.51 3.57 1.57
C GLN A 165 14.83 4.01 0.26
N ILE A 166 14.09 5.13 0.29
CA ILE A 166 13.42 5.68 -0.89
C ILE A 166 14.50 6.19 -1.85
N PRO A 167 14.48 5.83 -3.15
CA PRO A 167 15.57 6.19 -4.04
C PRO A 167 15.70 7.71 -4.24
N ALA A 168 16.94 8.23 -4.23
CA ALA A 168 17.23 9.66 -4.32
C ALA A 168 16.55 10.40 -5.49
N LYS A 169 16.29 9.73 -6.63
CA LYS A 169 15.56 10.31 -7.78
C LYS A 169 14.09 10.66 -7.46
N ASN A 170 13.51 10.06 -6.43
CA ASN A 170 12.12 10.26 -6.01
C ASN A 170 11.95 11.50 -5.11
N LEU A 171 13.05 12.21 -4.78
CA LEU A 171 13.00 13.49 -4.07
C LEU A 171 12.66 14.61 -5.06
N ILE A 172 11.49 15.22 -4.87
CA ILE A 172 11.01 16.35 -5.68
C ILE A 172 11.10 17.62 -4.84
N ARG A 173 11.70 18.69 -5.38
CA ARG A 173 11.85 19.99 -4.71
C ARG A 173 10.95 21.03 -5.35
N VAL A 174 10.09 21.66 -4.57
CA VAL A 174 9.18 22.74 -5.00
C VAL A 174 9.37 24.00 -4.16
N ALA A 175 9.06 25.17 -4.71
CA ALA A 175 9.10 26.42 -3.95
C ALA A 175 7.68 26.75 -3.43
N LEU A 176 7.49 26.71 -2.11
CA LEU A 176 6.22 27.04 -1.44
C LEU A 176 6.43 28.20 -0.44
N PRO A 177 5.40 29.04 -0.16
CA PRO A 177 5.45 30.00 0.93
C PRO A 177 5.55 29.29 2.28
N THR A 178 6.31 29.84 3.22
CA THR A 178 6.56 29.22 4.54
C THR A 178 5.74 29.85 5.67
N ASP A 179 5.08 30.98 5.39
CA ASP A 179 4.28 31.79 6.31
C ASP A 179 2.75 31.61 6.12
N GLN A 180 2.33 30.97 5.03
CA GLN A 180 0.92 30.80 4.65
C GLN A 180 0.39 29.40 4.99
N ASN A 181 -0.81 29.33 5.57
CA ASN A 181 -1.49 28.06 5.85
C ASN A 181 -2.24 27.51 4.61
N VAL A 182 -2.66 28.40 3.71
CA VAL A 182 -3.56 28.13 2.58
C VAL A 182 -2.98 28.73 1.31
N LEU A 183 -2.89 27.95 0.23
CA LEU A 183 -2.62 28.43 -1.12
C LEU A 183 -3.92 28.77 -1.86
N SER A 184 -3.83 29.69 -2.82
CA SER A 184 -4.85 29.78 -3.87
C SER A 184 -4.72 28.58 -4.84
N PRO A 185 -5.80 28.18 -5.54
CA PRO A 185 -5.70 27.21 -6.63
C PRO A 185 -4.76 27.66 -7.77
N GLU A 186 -4.68 28.97 -8.02
CA GLU A 186 -3.83 29.57 -9.06
C GLU A 186 -2.34 29.43 -8.73
N ASP A 187 -1.94 29.65 -7.47
CA ASP A 187 -0.56 29.45 -6.99
C ASP A 187 -0.18 27.95 -6.92
N PHE A 188 -1.17 27.08 -6.65
CA PHE A 188 -0.94 25.64 -6.53
C PHE A 188 -0.76 24.94 -7.88
N ALA A 189 -1.51 25.32 -8.91
CA ALA A 189 -1.46 24.68 -10.23
C ALA A 189 -0.03 24.50 -10.81
N PRO A 190 0.83 25.54 -10.92
CA PRO A 190 2.18 25.37 -11.46
C PRO A 190 3.09 24.50 -10.59
N ILE A 191 2.83 24.43 -9.28
CA ILE A 191 3.56 23.56 -8.34
C ILE A 191 3.16 22.11 -8.57
N TYR A 192 1.87 21.85 -8.82
CA TYR A 192 1.37 20.53 -9.16
C TYR A 192 1.93 20.03 -10.49
N ASP A 193 1.93 20.88 -11.53
CA ASP A 193 2.52 20.56 -12.84
C ASP A 193 4.03 20.22 -12.73
N GLN A 194 4.77 20.96 -11.88
CA GLN A 194 6.18 20.66 -11.61
C GLN A 194 6.35 19.27 -10.97
N VAL A 195 5.50 18.91 -10.01
CA VAL A 195 5.53 17.59 -9.34
C VAL A 195 5.17 16.47 -10.31
N LEU A 196 4.16 16.66 -11.17
CA LEU A 196 3.81 15.70 -12.21
C LEU A 196 4.96 15.49 -13.20
N ALA A 197 5.58 16.56 -13.69
CA ALA A 197 6.71 16.48 -14.62
C ALA A 197 7.97 15.81 -14.02
N ALA A 198 8.12 15.85 -12.70
CA ALA A 198 9.22 15.19 -11.97
C ALA A 198 8.88 13.75 -11.50
N SER A 199 7.60 13.35 -11.55
CA SER A 199 7.14 12.01 -11.17
C SER A 199 7.19 11.06 -12.36
N ASP A 200 7.70 9.84 -12.18
CA ASP A 200 7.57 8.79 -13.18
C ASP A 200 6.34 7.89 -12.93
N ASP A 201 5.97 7.08 -13.92
CA ASP A 201 4.79 6.20 -13.86
C ASP A 201 4.88 5.14 -12.76
N ALA A 202 6.04 4.92 -12.15
CA ALA A 202 6.17 3.99 -11.03
C ALA A 202 5.77 4.63 -9.68
N ILE A 203 5.61 5.96 -9.62
CA ILE A 203 5.17 6.64 -8.40
C ILE A 203 3.68 6.43 -8.18
N GLN A 204 3.35 5.70 -7.11
CA GLN A 204 1.98 5.40 -6.69
C GLN A 204 1.50 6.31 -5.56
N ALA A 205 2.39 6.94 -4.77
CA ALA A 205 2.02 7.80 -3.64
C ALA A 205 2.97 8.99 -3.45
N PHE A 206 2.50 9.99 -2.68
CA PHE A 206 3.27 11.18 -2.34
C PHE A 206 3.40 11.37 -0.82
N ALA A 207 4.60 11.73 -0.37
CA ALA A 207 4.88 12.13 1.00
C ALA A 207 5.28 13.61 1.03
N LEU A 208 4.50 14.46 1.70
CA LEU A 208 4.72 15.91 1.74
C LEU A 208 5.48 16.27 3.03
N ALA A 209 6.75 16.62 2.93
CA ALA A 209 7.64 16.81 4.08
C ALA A 209 7.66 18.26 4.57
N TRP A 210 6.50 18.87 4.84
CA TRP A 210 6.39 20.21 5.42
C TRP A 210 5.12 20.35 6.27
N LEU A 211 5.04 21.40 7.09
CA LEU A 211 3.86 21.72 7.90
C LEU A 211 2.94 22.75 7.23
N ARG A 212 3.50 23.74 6.53
CA ARG A 212 2.76 24.81 5.84
C ARG A 212 3.23 24.96 4.39
N PRO A 213 2.32 25.20 3.42
CA PRO A 213 0.86 25.22 3.55
C PRO A 213 0.24 23.80 3.67
N TYR A 214 -0.92 23.68 4.32
CA TYR A 214 -1.65 22.40 4.48
C TYR A 214 -3.00 22.38 3.74
N ARG A 215 -3.34 23.45 3.01
CA ARG A 215 -4.63 23.64 2.35
C ARG A 215 -4.47 24.37 1.01
N VAL A 216 -5.34 24.07 0.04
CA VAL A 216 -5.44 24.71 -1.28
C VAL A 216 -6.91 25.07 -1.52
N GLY A 217 -7.26 26.36 -1.50
CA GLY A 217 -8.66 26.79 -1.61
C GLY A 217 -9.54 26.18 -0.50
N CYS A 218 -10.51 25.34 -0.86
CA CYS A 218 -11.28 24.53 0.09
C CYS A 218 -10.57 23.22 0.53
N MET A 219 -9.74 22.65 -0.35
CA MET A 219 -9.23 21.28 -0.25
C MET A 219 -8.04 21.22 0.70
N SER A 220 -7.80 20.07 1.32
CA SER A 220 -6.50 19.82 1.94
C SER A 220 -5.41 19.76 0.85
N ILE A 221 -4.17 20.10 1.21
CA ILE A 221 -3.06 19.99 0.24
C ILE A 221 -2.81 18.53 -0.15
N THR A 222 -3.01 17.58 0.77
CA THR A 222 -2.92 16.14 0.47
C THR A 222 -3.93 15.72 -0.57
N SER A 223 -5.17 16.22 -0.47
CA SER A 223 -6.22 15.84 -1.43
C SER A 223 -6.05 16.56 -2.77
N ALA A 224 -5.56 17.80 -2.78
CA ALA A 224 -5.22 18.49 -4.03
C ALA A 224 -4.08 17.76 -4.79
N PHE A 225 -3.05 17.28 -4.10
CA PHE A 225 -1.99 16.46 -4.73
C PHE A 225 -2.48 15.09 -5.19
N ALA A 226 -3.30 14.41 -4.38
CA ALA A 226 -3.73 13.05 -4.67
C ALA A 226 -4.72 12.95 -5.83
N LEU A 227 -5.59 13.96 -6.01
CA LEU A 227 -6.81 13.87 -6.84
C LEU A 227 -6.69 14.50 -8.23
N GLY A 228 -5.47 14.73 -8.71
CA GLY A 228 -5.23 15.32 -10.04
C GLY A 228 -5.17 16.85 -10.05
N GLY A 229 -5.04 17.50 -8.89
CA GLY A 229 -5.05 18.96 -8.73
C GLY A 229 -6.21 19.45 -7.86
N TYR A 230 -6.36 20.77 -7.79
CA TYR A 230 -7.53 21.40 -7.16
C TYR A 230 -8.78 21.29 -8.07
N ALA A 231 -9.94 20.95 -7.51
CA ALA A 231 -11.21 20.97 -8.24
C ALA A 231 -12.42 21.20 -7.32
N ASP A 232 -13.30 22.13 -7.68
CA ASP A 232 -14.46 22.55 -6.85
C ASP A 232 -15.46 21.43 -6.53
N ARG A 233 -15.49 20.35 -7.32
CA ARG A 233 -16.33 19.16 -7.01
C ARG A 233 -15.94 18.48 -5.69
N TYR A 234 -14.72 18.72 -5.20
CA TYR A 234 -14.24 18.23 -3.91
C TYR A 234 -14.49 19.21 -2.76
N CYS A 235 -15.07 20.39 -3.04
CA CYS A 235 -15.45 21.40 -2.06
C CYS A 235 -16.91 21.27 -1.64
N ASN A 236 -17.17 21.62 -0.38
CA ASN A 236 -18.47 22.10 0.05
C ASN A 236 -18.82 23.39 -0.73
N THR A 237 -19.96 23.37 -1.42
CA THR A 237 -20.38 24.43 -2.35
C THR A 237 -21.68 25.11 -1.93
N SER A 238 -22.24 24.79 -0.76
CA SER A 238 -23.49 25.42 -0.33
C SER A 238 -23.25 26.70 0.47
N ASP A 239 -23.98 27.75 0.10
CA ASP A 239 -24.06 29.01 0.87
C ASP A 239 -24.63 28.81 2.30
N GLN A 240 -25.20 27.63 2.58
CA GLN A 240 -25.70 27.23 3.90
C GLN A 240 -24.68 26.45 4.74
N GLY A 241 -23.43 26.34 4.27
CA GLY A 241 -22.29 25.84 5.04
C GLY A 241 -22.12 24.32 5.06
N CYS A 242 -23.04 23.54 4.49
CA CYS A 242 -23.00 22.07 4.47
C CYS A 242 -23.41 21.51 3.10
N SER A 243 -22.55 20.71 2.48
CA SER A 243 -22.91 19.93 1.29
C SER A 243 -22.12 18.62 1.20
N GLU A 244 -22.64 17.71 0.38
CA GLU A 244 -21.90 16.58 -0.16
C GLU A 244 -20.72 17.07 -1.02
N THR A 245 -19.69 16.24 -1.16
CA THR A 245 -18.54 16.47 -2.05
C THR A 245 -18.22 15.19 -2.83
N ALA A 246 -17.41 15.28 -3.88
CA ALA A 246 -17.22 14.17 -4.81
C ALA A 246 -16.50 12.97 -4.18
N ALA A 247 -17.04 11.77 -4.49
CA ALA A 247 -16.45 10.49 -4.15
C ALA A 247 -15.17 10.18 -4.95
N VAL A 248 -14.38 9.25 -4.42
CA VAL A 248 -13.17 8.70 -5.04
C VAL A 248 -13.29 7.20 -5.27
N GLY A 249 -12.88 6.72 -6.45
CA GLY A 249 -12.97 5.28 -6.80
C GLY A 249 -12.04 4.37 -5.97
N TYR A 250 -11.06 4.95 -5.30
CA TYR A 250 -10.12 4.21 -4.44
C TYR A 250 -10.71 3.81 -3.08
N PHE A 251 -11.84 4.42 -2.67
CA PHE A 251 -12.56 4.02 -1.46
C PHE A 251 -12.99 2.55 -1.54
N ARG A 252 -12.67 1.75 -0.51
CA ARG A 252 -12.85 0.28 -0.43
C ARG A 252 -12.18 -0.55 -1.54
N SER A 253 -11.28 0.05 -2.32
CA SER A 253 -10.60 -0.64 -3.41
C SER A 253 -9.61 -1.68 -2.88
N GLN A 254 -9.54 -2.84 -3.54
CA GLN A 254 -8.51 -3.86 -3.29
C GLN A 254 -7.22 -3.62 -4.11
N SER A 255 -7.18 -2.55 -4.91
CA SER A 255 -5.99 -2.16 -5.67
C SER A 255 -4.77 -1.94 -4.77
N THR A 256 -3.61 -2.30 -5.30
CA THR A 256 -2.30 -2.00 -4.71
C THR A 256 -1.50 -1.02 -5.58
N ARG A 257 -2.12 -0.48 -6.65
CA ARG A 257 -1.53 0.39 -7.69
C ARG A 257 -2.50 1.56 -8.00
N PRO A 258 -2.73 2.45 -7.02
CA PRO A 258 -3.77 3.49 -7.12
C PRO A 258 -3.59 4.47 -8.28
N PHE A 259 -2.35 4.76 -8.70
CA PHE A 259 -2.13 5.65 -9.84
C PHE A 259 -2.49 4.95 -11.15
N ASP A 260 -2.10 3.69 -11.29
CA ASP A 260 -2.33 2.92 -12.52
C ASP A 260 -3.83 2.60 -12.69
N ASP A 261 -4.52 2.28 -11.59
CA ASP A 261 -5.92 1.85 -11.61
C ASP A 261 -6.93 3.03 -11.51
N PHE A 262 -6.55 4.16 -10.90
CA PHE A 262 -7.47 5.28 -10.61
C PHE A 262 -6.94 6.67 -10.97
N ALA A 263 -5.74 6.80 -11.54
CA ALA A 263 -5.03 8.07 -11.74
C ALA A 263 -4.88 8.92 -10.45
N LEU A 264 -4.89 8.25 -9.29
CA LEU A 264 -4.87 8.86 -7.95
C LEU A 264 -3.57 8.47 -7.24
N ARG A 265 -2.88 9.42 -6.60
CA ARG A 265 -1.68 9.13 -5.79
C ARG A 265 -1.95 9.41 -4.31
N PRO A 266 -2.22 8.41 -3.46
CA PRO A 266 -2.49 8.61 -2.04
C PRO A 266 -1.38 9.47 -1.43
N THR A 267 -1.78 10.57 -0.81
CA THR A 267 -0.86 11.60 -0.33
C THR A 267 -1.04 11.83 1.16
N MET A 268 0.07 11.93 1.89
CA MET A 268 0.08 12.18 3.34
C MET A 268 1.22 13.12 3.71
N MET A 269 1.01 13.98 4.71
CA MET A 269 2.03 14.91 5.21
C MET A 269 2.89 14.24 6.28
N LEU A 270 4.21 14.31 6.10
CA LEU A 270 5.23 14.05 7.12
C LEU A 270 5.41 15.31 7.97
N ALA A 271 4.34 15.76 8.63
CA ALA A 271 4.33 17.01 9.38
C ALA A 271 4.52 16.77 10.88
N GLY A 272 5.47 17.49 11.47
CA GLY A 272 5.64 17.68 12.90
C GLY A 272 5.66 19.17 13.25
N THR A 273 5.51 19.51 14.53
CA THR A 273 5.64 20.89 15.02
C THR A 273 7.09 21.37 15.16
N SER A 274 8.06 20.46 14.97
CA SER A 274 9.50 20.71 14.86
C SER A 274 10.12 19.67 13.93
N GLU A 275 11.38 19.87 13.54
CA GLU A 275 12.15 18.85 12.81
C GLU A 275 12.30 17.56 13.63
N GLU A 276 12.57 17.69 14.93
CA GLU A 276 12.69 16.59 15.89
C GLU A 276 11.41 15.74 15.93
N HIS A 277 10.25 16.37 16.12
CA HIS A 277 8.97 15.65 16.12
C HIS A 277 8.65 14.96 14.78
N ALA A 278 9.10 15.52 13.66
CA ALA A 278 8.95 14.88 12.34
C ALA A 278 9.92 13.68 12.17
N ARG A 279 11.14 13.76 12.73
CA ARG A 279 12.09 12.63 12.77
C ARG A 279 11.57 11.50 13.68
N ASP A 280 11.06 11.84 14.87
CA ASP A 280 10.45 10.87 15.80
C ASP A 280 9.23 10.17 15.17
N LEU A 281 8.39 10.92 14.44
CA LEU A 281 7.28 10.38 13.66
C LEU A 281 7.76 9.35 12.62
N ILE A 282 8.83 9.67 11.89
CA ILE A 282 9.44 8.79 10.88
C ILE A 282 10.00 7.52 11.54
N ASP A 283 10.78 7.67 12.61
CA ASP A 283 11.41 6.55 13.31
C ASP A 283 10.38 5.62 13.95
N ARG A 284 9.31 6.18 14.53
CA ARG A 284 8.16 5.43 15.05
C ARG A 284 7.43 4.66 13.95
N GLY A 285 7.25 5.25 12.77
CA GLY A 285 6.63 4.57 11.64
C GLY A 285 7.47 3.42 11.08
N VAL A 286 8.79 3.62 10.97
CA VAL A 286 9.74 2.55 10.59
C VAL A 286 9.80 1.44 11.64
N ALA A 287 9.83 1.80 12.94
CA ALA A 287 9.83 0.84 14.04
C ALA A 287 8.52 0.05 14.18
N ALA A 288 7.46 0.48 13.50
CA ALA A 288 6.19 -0.24 13.46
C ALA A 288 6.24 -1.49 12.59
N ASP A 289 6.99 -1.46 11.49
CA ASP A 289 6.91 -2.43 10.42
C ASP A 289 7.13 -3.88 10.89
N HIS A 290 6.23 -4.78 10.49
CA HIS A 290 6.37 -6.23 10.68
C HIS A 290 6.42 -6.67 12.16
N THR A 291 5.94 -5.85 13.09
CA THR A 291 5.97 -6.13 14.53
C THR A 291 4.86 -7.07 15.02
N PHE A 292 3.72 -7.18 14.30
CA PHE A 292 2.53 -7.97 14.69
C PHE A 292 2.14 -7.78 16.16
N PRO A 293 1.95 -6.53 16.63
CA PRO A 293 1.90 -6.23 18.05
C PRO A 293 0.63 -6.78 18.71
N GLN A 294 0.79 -7.21 19.97
CA GLN A 294 -0.34 -7.43 20.88
C GLN A 294 -0.81 -6.07 21.39
N ALA A 295 -2.06 -5.69 21.12
CA ALA A 295 -2.51 -4.32 21.34
C ALA A 295 -4.03 -4.17 21.55
N GLU A 296 -4.42 -3.02 22.11
CA GLU A 296 -5.82 -2.60 22.22
C GLU A 296 -6.16 -1.42 21.29
N GLY A 297 -7.34 -1.48 20.68
CA GLY A 297 -8.00 -0.37 20.02
C GLY A 297 -9.20 0.11 20.82
N TYR A 298 -9.49 1.41 20.76
CA TYR A 298 -10.56 2.06 21.51
C TYR A 298 -11.43 2.91 20.59
N MET A 299 -12.69 2.49 20.42
CA MET A 299 -13.70 3.24 19.70
C MET A 299 -14.69 3.83 20.70
N VAL A 300 -14.58 5.14 20.91
CA VAL A 300 -15.29 5.85 21.98
C VAL A 300 -16.45 6.65 21.40
N ARG A 301 -17.67 6.15 21.61
CA ARG A 301 -18.90 6.93 21.43
C ARG A 301 -19.06 7.85 22.63
N THR A 302 -18.90 9.14 22.41
CA THR A 302 -19.02 10.16 23.46
C THR A 302 -20.47 10.55 23.71
N SER A 303 -20.70 11.36 24.74
CA SER A 303 -21.98 12.04 25.00
C SER A 303 -22.31 13.17 24.00
N ASP A 304 -21.38 13.56 23.11
CA ASP A 304 -21.64 14.46 21.98
C ASP A 304 -22.20 13.63 20.80
N GLU A 305 -23.52 13.65 20.63
CA GLU A 305 -24.19 12.92 19.55
C GLU A 305 -23.75 13.41 18.16
N ALA A 306 -23.57 14.72 17.99
CA ALA A 306 -23.23 15.34 16.71
C ALA A 306 -21.81 14.94 16.25
N ARG A 307 -20.89 14.69 17.18
CA ARG A 307 -19.53 14.22 16.87
C ARG A 307 -19.37 12.70 16.94
N SER A 308 -20.37 11.98 17.44
CA SER A 308 -20.31 10.52 17.57
C SER A 308 -20.96 9.76 16.42
N VAL A 309 -21.27 10.40 15.29
CA VAL A 309 -21.95 9.80 14.12
C VAL A 309 -21.28 8.56 13.52
N ARG A 310 -19.98 8.33 13.76
CA ARG A 310 -19.28 7.08 13.38
C ARG A 310 -19.64 5.86 14.25
N TRP A 311 -20.42 6.03 15.31
CA TRP A 311 -20.68 4.96 16.29
C TRP A 311 -21.25 3.64 15.70
N PRO A 312 -22.08 3.62 14.64
CA PRO A 312 -22.60 2.34 14.11
C PRO A 312 -21.49 1.47 13.52
N ASP A 313 -20.52 2.09 12.83
CA ASP A 313 -19.37 1.42 12.26
C ASP A 313 -18.37 1.00 13.35
N MET A 314 -18.11 1.89 14.32
CA MET A 314 -17.33 1.61 15.53
C MET A 314 -17.82 0.37 16.30
N LEU A 315 -19.13 0.27 16.54
CA LEU A 315 -19.74 -0.89 17.19
C LEU A 315 -19.67 -2.14 16.30
N SER A 316 -19.92 -1.98 14.99
CA SER A 316 -19.85 -3.07 14.01
C SER A 316 -18.46 -3.69 13.92
N ILE A 317 -17.39 -2.89 13.91
CA ILE A 317 -16.03 -3.42 13.83
C ILE A 317 -15.58 -4.02 15.17
N ALA A 318 -15.88 -3.38 16.31
CA ALA A 318 -15.57 -3.93 17.63
C ALA A 318 -16.22 -5.30 17.88
N ASN A 319 -17.49 -5.48 17.48
CA ASN A 319 -18.20 -6.74 17.63
C ASN A 319 -17.72 -7.84 16.67
N ARG A 320 -17.14 -7.49 15.51
CA ARG A 320 -16.67 -8.46 14.51
C ARG A 320 -15.22 -8.91 14.73
N TRP A 321 -14.44 -8.14 15.47
CA TRP A 321 -13.01 -8.38 15.62
C TRP A 321 -12.71 -9.36 16.76
N SER A 322 -11.88 -10.37 16.51
CA SER A 322 -11.64 -11.49 17.44
C SER A 322 -10.38 -11.32 18.28
N SER A 323 -10.38 -11.96 19.46
CA SER A 323 -9.24 -12.02 20.39
C SER A 323 -7.96 -12.59 19.76
N ASP A 324 -8.13 -13.57 18.88
CA ASP A 324 -7.03 -14.39 18.34
C ASP A 324 -6.25 -13.67 17.22
N SER A 325 -6.50 -12.37 17.03
CA SER A 325 -5.84 -11.51 16.05
C SER A 325 -4.63 -10.76 16.62
N GLY A 326 -4.39 -10.85 17.93
CA GLY A 326 -3.45 -9.99 18.66
C GLY A 326 -3.94 -8.54 18.84
N LEU A 327 -5.10 -8.19 18.28
CA LEU A 327 -5.70 -6.86 18.36
C LEU A 327 -7.07 -6.95 19.02
N LYS A 328 -7.22 -6.37 20.21
CA LYS A 328 -8.50 -6.32 20.93
C LYS A 328 -9.19 -4.98 20.72
N LEU A 329 -10.37 -4.99 20.10
CA LEU A 329 -11.14 -3.79 19.79
C LEU A 329 -12.22 -3.53 20.84
N ASN A 330 -12.04 -2.48 21.64
CA ASN A 330 -12.96 -2.06 22.68
C ASN A 330 -13.93 -0.99 22.15
N TYR A 331 -15.24 -1.20 22.32
CA TYR A 331 -16.24 -0.15 22.13
C TYR A 331 -16.65 0.41 23.49
N ILE A 332 -16.43 1.72 23.68
CA ILE A 332 -16.83 2.46 24.89
C ILE A 332 -18.04 3.31 24.51
N ASN A 333 -19.15 3.13 25.22
CA ASN A 333 -20.40 3.86 24.99
C ASN A 333 -20.72 4.79 26.15
N ASN A 334 -20.64 6.10 25.90
CA ASN A 334 -21.05 7.13 26.84
C ASN A 334 -22.17 8.03 26.28
N ALA A 335 -23.03 7.47 25.41
CA ALA A 335 -24.12 8.23 24.78
C ALA A 335 -25.13 8.81 25.79
N ASP A 336 -25.27 8.19 26.97
CA ASP A 336 -26.16 8.66 28.05
C ASP A 336 -25.45 9.56 29.08
N GLY A 337 -24.14 9.79 28.93
CA GLY A 337 -23.33 10.59 29.85
C GLY A 337 -23.07 9.95 31.22
N SER A 338 -23.31 8.64 31.39
CA SER A 338 -23.14 7.93 32.67
C SER A 338 -21.71 7.44 32.95
N GLY A 339 -20.81 7.50 31.96
CA GLY A 339 -19.43 7.05 32.04
C GLY A 339 -18.43 8.05 31.45
N GLU A 340 -17.28 7.54 31.01
CA GLU A 340 -16.16 8.35 30.52
C GLU A 340 -16.20 8.60 29.00
N ASN A 341 -15.82 9.82 28.59
CA ASN A 341 -15.67 10.19 27.18
C ASN A 341 -14.27 9.90 26.60
N LEU A 342 -13.35 9.38 27.42
CA LEU A 342 -11.93 9.26 27.10
C LEU A 342 -11.31 7.99 27.68
N ILE A 343 -10.06 7.72 27.30
CA ILE A 343 -9.19 6.72 27.92
C ILE A 343 -7.96 7.42 28.52
N THR A 344 -7.52 6.95 29.68
CA THR A 344 -6.23 7.30 30.27
C THR A 344 -5.47 6.04 30.66
N ASP A 345 -4.17 6.20 30.90
CA ASP A 345 -3.31 5.21 31.56
C ASP A 345 -3.28 3.83 30.85
N LYS A 346 -3.46 3.82 29.52
CA LYS A 346 -3.35 2.62 28.67
C LYS A 346 -1.91 2.40 28.23
N SER A 347 -1.49 1.13 28.14
CA SER A 347 -0.10 0.72 27.89
C SER A 347 0.23 0.36 26.44
N ASP A 348 -0.80 0.07 25.66
CA ASP A 348 -0.72 -0.72 24.43
C ASP A 348 -1.74 -0.22 23.40
N VAL A 349 -1.92 1.10 23.33
CA VAL A 349 -2.88 1.74 22.40
C VAL A 349 -2.34 1.64 20.99
N MET A 350 -3.01 0.83 20.17
CA MET A 350 -2.80 0.82 18.71
C MET A 350 -3.87 1.66 18.01
N PHE A 351 -5.08 1.80 18.57
CA PHE A 351 -6.10 2.68 17.99
C PHE A 351 -6.85 3.49 19.04
N TYR A 352 -7.13 4.75 18.72
CA TYR A 352 -8.05 5.58 19.50
C TYR A 352 -8.88 6.48 18.57
N PHE A 353 -10.15 6.13 18.39
CA PHE A 353 -11.11 6.87 17.57
C PHE A 353 -12.23 7.44 18.43
N THR A 354 -12.47 8.74 18.33
CA THR A 354 -13.46 9.46 19.17
C THR A 354 -14.21 10.57 18.40
N GLY A 355 -15.07 11.30 19.10
CA GLY A 355 -15.71 12.56 18.69
C GLY A 355 -15.30 13.77 19.54
N LEU A 356 -14.37 13.61 20.50
CA LEU A 356 -13.96 14.71 21.38
C LEU A 356 -13.24 15.86 20.65
N VAL A 357 -13.73 17.08 20.87
CA VAL A 357 -13.12 18.34 20.40
C VAL A 357 -11.68 18.52 20.92
N THR A 358 -11.44 18.10 22.16
CA THR A 358 -10.14 18.06 22.82
C THR A 358 -10.08 16.80 23.68
N VAL A 359 -8.98 16.05 23.59
CA VAL A 359 -8.77 14.81 24.36
C VAL A 359 -7.82 15.13 25.52
N ALA A 360 -8.37 15.25 26.73
CA ALA A 360 -7.59 15.46 27.94
C ALA A 360 -6.89 14.15 28.36
N GLY A 361 -5.68 14.25 28.91
CA GLY A 361 -4.90 13.07 29.33
C GLY A 361 -4.43 12.19 28.17
N ILE A 362 -4.42 12.73 26.93
CA ILE A 362 -3.97 12.03 25.72
C ILE A 362 -2.57 11.44 25.90
N GLU A 363 -1.71 12.16 26.61
CA GLU A 363 -0.32 11.86 26.96
C GLU A 363 -0.12 10.82 28.08
N THR A 364 -1.18 10.46 28.81
CA THR A 364 -1.12 9.38 29.82
C THR A 364 -1.17 7.99 29.19
N ASN A 365 -1.57 7.92 27.91
CA ASN A 365 -1.64 6.70 27.14
C ASN A 365 -0.32 6.45 26.41
N THR A 366 0.16 5.22 26.45
CA THR A 366 1.27 4.74 25.64
C THR A 366 0.73 4.20 24.32
N TYR A 367 1.08 4.87 23.23
CA TYR A 367 0.76 4.44 21.88
C TYR A 367 1.90 3.60 21.31
N LEU A 368 1.55 2.49 20.65
CA LEU A 368 2.55 1.61 20.03
C LEU A 368 3.06 2.20 18.70
N PRO A 369 4.27 1.84 18.24
CA PRO A 369 4.70 2.06 16.87
C PRO A 369 3.65 1.57 15.87
N GLY A 370 3.23 2.45 14.95
CA GLY A 370 2.13 2.19 14.01
C GLY A 370 0.73 2.56 14.51
N ALA A 371 0.58 3.04 15.75
CA ALA A 371 -0.73 3.41 16.27
C ALA A 371 -1.41 4.51 15.45
N VAL A 372 -2.73 4.45 15.31
CA VAL A 372 -3.51 5.42 14.55
C VAL A 372 -4.66 5.95 15.40
N ALA A 373 -4.75 7.27 15.52
CA ALA A 373 -5.75 7.91 16.36
C ALA A 373 -6.30 9.16 15.68
N ASP A 374 -7.63 9.32 15.69
CA ASP A 374 -8.28 10.52 15.19
C ASP A 374 -9.62 10.80 15.89
N HIS A 375 -10.16 11.98 15.60
CA HIS A 375 -11.42 12.44 16.16
C HIS A 375 -12.31 13.07 15.10
N LEU A 376 -13.62 12.89 15.25
CA LEU A 376 -14.60 13.50 14.36
C LEU A 376 -14.90 14.92 14.85
N THR A 377 -14.14 15.86 14.33
CA THR A 377 -14.15 17.27 14.75
C THR A 377 -14.28 18.20 13.55
N SER A 378 -14.77 19.41 13.82
CA SER A 378 -14.75 20.51 12.86
C SER A 378 -13.35 21.11 12.89
N PHE A 379 -12.68 21.22 11.75
CA PHE A 379 -11.33 21.80 11.66
C PHE A 379 -10.25 21.05 12.47
N GLY A 380 -10.39 19.76 12.76
CA GLY A 380 -9.30 18.98 13.38
C GLY A 380 -8.02 18.96 12.54
N GLY A 381 -8.16 19.14 11.22
CA GLY A 381 -7.06 19.33 10.28
C GLY A 381 -6.49 20.75 10.22
N ASP A 382 -6.93 21.68 11.08
CA ASP A 382 -6.24 22.96 11.27
C ASP A 382 -4.92 22.73 12.01
N LEU A 383 -3.86 22.46 11.26
CA LEU A 383 -2.59 22.00 11.82
C LEU A 383 -1.95 23.01 12.77
N MET A 384 -2.28 24.31 12.63
CA MET A 384 -1.76 25.40 13.48
C MET A 384 -2.58 25.62 14.78
N GLY A 385 -3.73 24.95 14.94
CA GLY A 385 -4.46 24.89 16.22
C GLY A 385 -5.14 26.19 16.67
N ALA A 386 -5.88 26.86 15.78
CA ALA A 386 -6.63 28.08 16.12
C ALA A 386 -8.00 27.84 16.79
N GLY A 387 -8.44 26.58 16.92
CA GLY A 387 -9.80 26.24 17.38
C GLY A 387 -9.90 24.88 18.09
N GLN A 388 -10.40 23.86 17.39
CA GLN A 388 -10.48 22.49 17.93
C GLN A 388 -9.08 21.89 18.01
N MET A 389 -8.89 20.81 18.78
CA MET A 389 -7.57 20.19 18.95
C MET A 389 -7.02 19.76 17.58
N SER A 390 -5.86 20.30 17.19
CA SER A 390 -5.15 19.90 15.97
C SER A 390 -4.79 18.42 16.04
N ILE A 391 -4.97 17.68 14.94
CA ILE A 391 -4.58 16.27 14.85
C ILE A 391 -3.09 16.02 15.13
N LEU A 392 -2.24 17.04 15.03
CA LEU A 392 -0.83 16.92 15.44
C LEU A 392 -0.66 16.58 16.93
N ARG A 393 -1.65 16.87 17.80
CA ARG A 393 -1.60 16.44 19.21
C ARG A 393 -1.58 14.93 19.36
N TRP A 394 -2.23 14.18 18.46
CA TRP A 394 -2.14 12.72 18.42
C TRP A 394 -0.71 12.25 18.14
N LEU A 395 -0.04 12.92 17.19
CA LEU A 395 1.30 12.56 16.74
C LEU A 395 2.37 12.88 17.80
N GLU A 396 2.21 14.00 18.51
CA GLU A 396 3.04 14.37 19.67
C GLU A 396 2.81 13.44 20.87
N ALA A 397 1.56 12.97 21.10
CA ALA A 397 1.25 12.06 22.21
C ALA A 397 1.71 10.61 21.97
N GLY A 398 1.88 10.19 20.71
CA GLY A 398 2.39 8.85 20.40
C GLY A 398 1.86 8.20 19.12
N ALA A 399 0.80 8.71 18.49
CA ALA A 399 0.23 8.12 17.28
C ALA A 399 1.13 8.32 16.04
N THR A 400 1.20 7.30 15.19
CA THR A 400 1.97 7.29 13.93
C THR A 400 1.22 7.92 12.76
N ALA A 401 -0.12 7.98 12.82
CA ALA A 401 -0.93 8.72 11.85
C ALA A 401 -2.23 9.23 12.46
N SER A 402 -2.80 10.25 11.83
CA SER A 402 -4.09 10.85 12.14
C SER A 402 -4.73 11.49 10.90
N TYR A 403 -6.01 11.78 11.00
CA TYR A 403 -6.83 12.38 9.94
C TYR A 403 -7.75 13.46 10.51
N GLY A 404 -7.87 14.58 9.81
CA GLY A 404 -8.72 15.70 10.22
C GLY A 404 -9.16 16.55 9.04
N THR A 405 -10.23 17.32 9.23
CA THR A 405 -10.82 18.15 8.17
C THR A 405 -10.25 19.57 8.20
N VAL A 406 -9.96 20.17 7.04
CA VAL A 406 -9.39 21.54 6.94
C VAL A 406 -10.45 22.64 6.74
N VAL A 407 -11.72 22.22 6.64
CA VAL A 407 -12.94 23.03 6.56
C VAL A 407 -14.04 22.34 7.38
N GLU A 408 -15.15 23.04 7.64
CA GLU A 408 -16.31 22.51 8.35
C GLU A 408 -16.92 21.31 7.60
N PRO A 409 -16.92 20.10 8.18
CA PRO A 409 -17.40 18.90 7.50
C PRO A 409 -18.87 18.59 7.77
N CYS A 410 -19.56 19.35 8.64
CA CYS A 410 -20.98 19.15 8.98
C CYS A 410 -21.35 17.70 9.32
N ASN A 411 -20.49 17.04 10.09
CA ASN A 411 -20.59 15.65 10.54
C ASN A 411 -21.01 14.58 9.50
N TYR A 412 -20.83 14.82 8.19
CA TYR A 412 -21.04 13.79 7.17
C TYR A 412 -20.05 12.62 7.40
N PRO A 413 -20.49 11.38 7.72
CA PRO A 413 -19.57 10.28 8.02
C PRO A 413 -18.65 9.93 6.84
N THR A 414 -19.12 10.18 5.61
CA THR A 414 -18.36 10.01 4.35
C THR A 414 -17.13 10.91 4.23
N LYS A 415 -17.07 12.03 4.96
CA LYS A 415 -15.90 12.92 5.06
C LYS A 415 -14.90 12.47 6.14
N PHE A 416 -15.11 11.32 6.76
CA PHE A 416 -14.21 10.73 7.76
C PHE A 416 -13.88 9.28 7.41
N ALA A 417 -12.87 8.73 8.09
CA ALA A 417 -12.50 7.33 7.90
C ALA A 417 -13.63 6.41 8.39
N GLU A 418 -14.12 5.58 7.48
CA GLU A 418 -14.89 4.39 7.83
C GLU A 418 -13.94 3.35 8.41
N LEU A 419 -14.06 3.13 9.72
CA LEU A 419 -13.09 2.37 10.49
C LEU A 419 -13.10 0.90 10.04
N SER A 420 -14.25 0.30 9.75
CA SER A 420 -14.28 -1.08 9.29
C SER A 420 -13.44 -1.32 8.03
N THR A 421 -13.48 -0.40 7.06
CA THR A 421 -12.61 -0.42 5.88
C THR A 421 -11.15 -0.11 6.24
N PHE A 422 -10.90 0.87 7.11
CA PHE A 422 -9.55 1.19 7.58
C PHE A 422 -8.84 -0.01 8.22
N PHE A 423 -9.49 -0.63 9.21
CA PHE A 423 -9.01 -1.83 9.91
C PHE A 423 -8.77 -2.99 8.95
N GLU A 424 -9.67 -3.18 7.99
CA GLU A 424 -9.57 -4.23 6.98
C GLU A 424 -8.28 -4.14 6.15
N HIS A 425 -7.89 -2.94 5.74
CA HIS A 425 -6.68 -2.72 4.94
C HIS A 425 -5.41 -2.67 5.80
N TYR A 426 -5.43 -1.97 6.92
CA TYR A 426 -4.24 -1.78 7.75
C TYR A 426 -3.78 -3.07 8.42
N TYR A 427 -4.71 -3.87 8.94
CA TYR A 427 -4.39 -5.15 9.55
C TYR A 427 -3.89 -6.20 8.55
N ARG A 428 -4.25 -6.10 7.26
CA ARG A 428 -3.66 -6.92 6.18
C ARG A 428 -2.25 -6.49 5.77
N GLY A 429 -1.67 -5.50 6.46
CA GLY A 429 -0.31 -5.06 6.22
C GLY A 429 -0.15 -4.11 5.03
N GLN A 430 -1.25 -3.49 4.57
CA GLN A 430 -1.15 -2.32 3.71
C GLN A 430 -0.61 -1.14 4.50
N SER A 431 0.01 -0.18 3.81
CA SER A 431 0.56 1.01 4.45
C SER A 431 -0.55 1.90 5.04
N VAL A 432 -0.24 2.70 6.06
CA VAL A 432 -1.25 3.56 6.71
C VAL A 432 -1.81 4.62 5.75
N VAL A 433 -1.03 5.10 4.78
CA VAL A 433 -1.53 6.00 3.72
C VAL A 433 -2.58 5.31 2.85
N GLU A 434 -2.41 4.03 2.52
CA GLU A 434 -3.41 3.27 1.78
C GLU A 434 -4.67 3.02 2.61
N ALA A 435 -4.53 2.57 3.86
CA ALA A 435 -5.67 2.27 4.72
C ALA A 435 -6.55 3.50 4.97
N TYR A 436 -5.95 4.68 5.15
CA TYR A 436 -6.67 5.94 5.25
C TYR A 436 -7.33 6.35 3.93
N TRP A 437 -6.60 6.33 2.81
CA TRP A 437 -7.16 6.73 1.51
C TRP A 437 -8.23 5.76 0.97
N LYS A 438 -8.20 4.49 1.38
CA LYS A 438 -9.24 3.50 1.11
C LYS A 438 -10.47 3.63 2.02
N SER A 439 -10.38 4.33 3.15
CA SER A 439 -11.47 4.43 4.15
C SER A 439 -12.22 5.76 4.17
N VAL A 440 -11.75 6.81 3.51
CA VAL A 440 -12.49 8.09 3.39
C VAL A 440 -13.17 8.17 2.02
N HIS A 441 -14.50 8.20 2.00
CA HIS A 441 -15.27 8.23 0.75
C HIS A 441 -15.19 9.59 0.03
N TRP A 442 -15.23 10.69 0.80
CA TRP A 442 -15.21 12.08 0.34
C TRP A 442 -13.98 12.83 0.90
N PRO A 443 -12.75 12.52 0.44
CA PRO A 443 -11.51 12.98 1.08
C PRO A 443 -11.09 14.42 0.75
N GLY A 444 -11.80 15.11 -0.15
CA GLY A 444 -11.39 16.44 -0.67
C GLY A 444 -11.00 17.47 0.39
N GLU A 445 -11.72 17.45 1.51
CA GLU A 445 -11.62 18.40 2.61
C GLU A 445 -10.81 17.86 3.81
N GLY A 446 -10.24 16.66 3.67
CA GLY A 446 -9.51 15.95 4.73
C GLY A 446 -8.00 15.97 4.52
N VAL A 447 -7.24 16.38 5.53
CA VAL A 447 -5.78 16.28 5.56
C VAL A 447 -5.35 15.00 6.27
N PHE A 448 -4.43 14.28 5.63
CA PHE A 448 -3.84 13.05 6.14
C PHE A 448 -2.42 13.35 6.64
N VAL A 449 -2.12 13.06 7.90
CA VAL A 449 -0.81 13.34 8.50
C VAL A 449 -0.30 12.13 9.24
N GLY A 450 0.96 11.77 9.03
CA GLY A 450 1.58 10.59 9.62
C GLY A 450 2.83 10.15 8.86
N GLU A 451 3.40 9.02 9.27
CA GLU A 451 4.44 8.34 8.50
C GLU A 451 3.77 7.42 7.45
N PRO A 452 3.84 7.72 6.14
CA PRO A 452 2.97 7.09 5.14
C PRO A 452 3.07 5.57 5.02
N LEU A 453 4.27 5.01 5.22
CA LEU A 453 4.58 3.61 4.88
C LEU A 453 4.50 2.64 6.08
N ALA A 454 4.16 3.11 7.28
CA ALA A 454 4.00 2.27 8.47
C ALA A 454 3.09 1.08 8.17
N LYS A 455 3.56 -0.14 8.45
CA LYS A 455 2.79 -1.39 8.22
C LYS A 455 3.02 -2.45 9.31
N PRO A 456 2.35 -2.34 10.49
CA PRO A 456 2.59 -3.21 11.65
C PRO A 456 2.39 -4.69 11.38
N TRP A 457 1.43 -5.03 10.53
CA TRP A 457 1.10 -6.39 10.13
C TRP A 457 1.51 -6.70 8.67
N GLY A 458 2.46 -5.95 8.11
CA GLY A 458 3.04 -6.27 6.79
C GLY A 458 3.84 -7.57 6.80
N ARG A 459 3.99 -8.21 5.63
CA ARG A 459 4.80 -9.42 5.42
C ARG A 459 4.32 -10.62 6.27
N TYR A 460 5.23 -11.26 7.00
CA TYR A 460 5.07 -12.57 7.62
C TYR A 460 6.05 -12.74 8.78
N HIS A 461 5.71 -13.60 9.73
CA HIS A 461 6.61 -14.17 10.73
C HIS A 461 6.93 -15.63 10.37
N LEU A 462 8.16 -16.07 10.67
CA LEU A 462 8.59 -17.45 10.48
C LEU A 462 8.87 -18.10 11.83
N ARG A 463 8.43 -19.34 12.00
CA ARG A 463 8.68 -20.17 13.17
C ARG A 463 9.04 -21.58 12.73
N PHE A 464 10.02 -22.20 13.40
CA PHE A 464 10.45 -23.57 13.10
C PHE A 464 10.10 -24.51 14.25
N GLU A 465 9.50 -25.65 13.92
CA GLU A 465 9.25 -26.76 14.84
C GLU A 465 9.93 -28.01 14.27
N GLY A 466 11.18 -28.26 14.67
CA GLY A 466 12.00 -29.30 14.04
C GLY A 466 12.34 -28.93 12.60
N ASN A 467 11.93 -29.77 11.64
CA ASN A 467 12.06 -29.47 10.20
C ASN A 467 10.74 -28.94 9.59
N THR A 468 9.77 -28.54 10.41
CA THR A 468 8.52 -27.94 9.96
C THR A 468 8.63 -26.42 9.99
N LEU A 469 8.45 -25.78 8.84
CA LEU A 469 8.36 -24.34 8.70
C LEU A 469 6.90 -23.92 8.92
N ILE A 470 6.71 -22.91 9.76
CA ILE A 470 5.42 -22.28 10.02
C ILE A 470 5.53 -20.82 9.59
N ILE A 471 4.70 -20.44 8.63
CA ILE A 471 4.59 -19.07 8.12
C ILE A 471 3.30 -18.48 8.68
N GLU A 472 3.40 -17.33 9.33
CA GLU A 472 2.26 -16.59 9.88
C GLU A 472 2.14 -15.23 9.18
N THR A 473 0.97 -14.90 8.63
CA THR A 473 0.78 -13.66 7.88
C THR A 473 -0.68 -13.20 7.87
N THR A 474 -0.93 -11.89 7.99
CA THR A 474 -2.27 -11.30 7.79
C THR A 474 -2.49 -10.83 6.34
N SER A 475 -1.47 -10.90 5.50
CA SER A 475 -1.39 -10.26 4.18
C SER A 475 -2.12 -11.00 3.05
N LEU A 476 -2.87 -12.05 3.38
CA LEU A 476 -3.64 -12.83 2.40
C LEU A 476 -5.05 -12.26 2.23
N LYS A 477 -5.54 -12.27 0.98
CA LYS A 477 -6.92 -11.91 0.65
C LYS A 477 -7.87 -12.90 1.34
N PRO A 478 -8.86 -12.45 2.13
CA PRO A 478 -9.76 -13.34 2.86
C PRO A 478 -10.53 -14.26 1.94
N SER A 479 -10.76 -15.49 2.40
CA SER A 479 -11.40 -16.54 1.59
C SER A 479 -10.72 -16.79 0.23
N GLY A 480 -9.51 -16.26 0.02
CA GLY A 480 -8.65 -16.60 -1.10
C GLY A 480 -7.97 -17.93 -0.83
N GLU A 481 -7.94 -18.78 -1.85
CA GLU A 481 -7.20 -20.03 -1.85
C GLU A 481 -5.79 -19.77 -2.37
N TYR A 482 -4.77 -20.30 -1.68
CA TYR A 482 -3.37 -20.11 -2.07
C TYR A 482 -2.64 -21.43 -2.23
N GLU A 483 -1.90 -21.55 -3.35
CA GLU A 483 -0.88 -22.55 -3.58
C GLU A 483 0.48 -22.02 -3.08
N VAL A 484 1.26 -22.90 -2.45
CA VAL A 484 2.63 -22.64 -2.03
C VAL A 484 3.58 -23.46 -2.89
N ALA A 485 4.50 -22.79 -3.57
CA ALA A 485 5.53 -23.42 -4.39
C ALA A 485 6.92 -23.20 -3.78
N ALA A 486 7.70 -24.28 -3.63
CA ALA A 486 9.06 -24.26 -3.10
C ALA A 486 10.08 -24.16 -4.24
N ALA A 487 11.10 -23.30 -4.11
CA ALA A 487 12.11 -23.08 -5.13
C ALA A 487 13.53 -22.92 -4.55
N ASP A 488 14.54 -23.32 -5.34
CA ASP A 488 15.97 -23.18 -5.00
C ASP A 488 16.47 -21.72 -5.07
N ALA A 489 15.74 -20.86 -5.79
CA ALA A 489 16.05 -19.44 -5.93
C ALA A 489 14.76 -18.64 -6.15
N VAL A 490 14.79 -17.35 -5.80
CA VAL A 490 13.62 -16.49 -5.92
C VAL A 490 13.34 -16.23 -7.40
N GLY A 491 12.08 -16.41 -7.83
CA GLY A 491 11.72 -16.36 -9.25
C GLY A 491 12.03 -17.62 -10.07
N GLY A 492 12.71 -18.61 -9.48
CA GLY A 492 12.94 -19.91 -10.12
C GLY A 492 11.66 -20.74 -10.28
N PRO A 493 11.72 -21.86 -11.02
CA PRO A 493 10.61 -22.81 -11.08
C PRO A 493 10.32 -23.34 -9.67
N GLY A 494 9.07 -23.23 -9.25
CA GLY A 494 8.62 -23.67 -7.93
C GLY A 494 7.82 -24.97 -8.03
N GLU A 495 8.20 -25.97 -7.25
CA GLU A 495 7.43 -27.21 -7.09
C GLU A 495 6.31 -27.00 -6.07
N PRO A 496 5.04 -27.30 -6.38
CA PRO A 496 3.94 -27.20 -5.43
C PRO A 496 4.15 -28.09 -4.19
N VAL A 497 4.27 -27.47 -3.01
CA VAL A 497 4.41 -28.16 -1.72
C VAL A 497 3.16 -28.11 -0.85
N PHE A 498 2.23 -27.19 -1.15
CA PHE A 498 0.95 -27.07 -0.45
C PHE A 498 -0.08 -26.43 -1.39
N LYS A 499 -1.33 -26.90 -1.42
CA LYS A 499 -2.32 -26.47 -2.45
C LYS A 499 -3.55 -25.71 -1.96
N GLU A 500 -3.89 -25.76 -0.68
CA GLU A 500 -5.14 -25.18 -0.17
C GLU A 500 -4.92 -24.45 1.17
N VAL A 501 -4.26 -23.28 1.13
CA VAL A 501 -4.35 -22.34 2.25
C VAL A 501 -5.59 -21.47 2.05
N VAL A 502 -6.63 -21.69 2.85
CA VAL A 502 -7.79 -20.78 2.94
C VAL A 502 -7.44 -19.66 3.92
N ALA A 503 -7.28 -18.45 3.42
CA ALA A 503 -6.93 -17.29 4.24
C ALA A 503 -8.04 -16.95 5.25
N ARG A 504 -7.64 -16.69 6.51
CA ARG A 504 -8.59 -16.30 7.57
C ARG A 504 -9.25 -14.95 7.29
N ASN A 505 -10.52 -14.84 7.67
CA ASN A 505 -11.26 -13.57 7.59
C ASN A 505 -10.88 -12.58 8.71
N VAL A 506 -10.42 -13.07 9.86
CA VAL A 506 -9.92 -12.29 11.00
C VAL A 506 -8.77 -13.04 11.66
N GLY A 507 -7.73 -12.33 12.09
CA GLY A 507 -6.49 -12.91 12.61
C GLY A 507 -5.52 -13.36 11.53
N PRO A 508 -4.27 -13.71 11.91
CA PRO A 508 -3.27 -14.16 10.95
C PRO A 508 -3.60 -15.54 10.40
N SER A 509 -3.23 -15.76 9.14
CA SER A 509 -3.25 -17.07 8.50
C SER A 509 -1.96 -17.82 8.81
N THR A 510 -2.07 -19.06 9.27
CA THR A 510 -0.94 -19.94 9.58
C THR A 510 -0.80 -21.00 8.49
N ILE A 511 0.39 -21.14 7.93
CA ILE A 511 0.74 -22.10 6.88
C ILE A 511 1.81 -23.01 7.44
N VAL A 512 1.61 -24.32 7.33
CA VAL A 512 2.52 -25.33 7.89
C VAL A 512 3.10 -26.13 6.74
N ILE A 513 4.43 -26.06 6.59
CA ILE A 513 5.19 -26.78 5.58
C ILE A 513 6.07 -27.79 6.30
N GLU A 514 5.64 -29.05 6.29
CA GLU A 514 6.41 -30.15 6.85
C GLU A 514 7.67 -30.42 6.02
N ALA A 515 8.76 -30.81 6.70
CA ALA A 515 10.05 -31.12 6.09
C ALA A 515 10.59 -30.02 5.15
N ALA A 516 10.44 -28.76 5.54
CA ALA A 516 10.84 -27.58 4.76
C ALA A 516 12.37 -27.50 4.60
N THR A 517 12.86 -27.71 3.38
CA THR A 517 14.29 -27.66 3.02
C THR A 517 14.64 -26.63 1.94
N ALA A 518 13.64 -26.01 1.30
CA ALA A 518 13.88 -25.07 0.21
C ALA A 518 14.21 -23.66 0.74
N PRO A 519 15.11 -22.91 0.07
CA PRO A 519 15.47 -21.56 0.48
C PRO A 519 14.37 -20.52 0.16
N VAL A 520 13.38 -20.85 -0.68
CA VAL A 520 12.30 -19.94 -1.07
C VAL A 520 10.95 -20.64 -1.13
N TYR A 521 9.91 -19.99 -0.60
CA TYR A 521 8.51 -20.39 -0.70
C TYR A 521 7.69 -19.25 -1.29
N THR A 522 7.01 -19.47 -2.41
CA THR A 522 6.17 -18.47 -3.08
C THR A 522 4.70 -18.82 -2.90
N LEU A 523 3.92 -17.88 -2.37
CA LEU A 523 2.48 -17.96 -2.30
C LEU A 523 1.85 -17.34 -3.55
N ARG A 524 0.92 -18.08 -4.17
CA ARG A 524 0.15 -17.61 -5.33
C ARG A 524 -1.33 -17.81 -5.07
N LEU A 525 -2.12 -16.77 -5.31
CA LEU A 525 -3.58 -16.86 -5.27
C LEU A 525 -4.04 -17.78 -6.40
N VAL A 526 -4.86 -18.77 -6.09
CA VAL A 526 -5.55 -19.61 -7.07
C VAL A 526 -6.67 -18.76 -7.71
N PRO A 527 -6.75 -18.65 -9.06
CA PRO A 527 -7.71 -17.79 -9.75
C PRO A 527 -9.20 -18.15 -9.57
#